data_AF-A0A6S6QKF5-F1
#
_entry.id   AF-A0A6S6QKF5-F1
#
_cell.length_a   1.000
_cell.length_b   1.000
_cell.length_c   1.000
_cell.angle_alpha   90.00
_cell.angle_beta   90.00
_cell.angle_gamma   90.00
#
_symmetry.space_group_name_H-M   'P 1'
#
loop_
_entity.id
_entity.type
_entity.pdbx_description
1 polymer ?
#
loop_
_entity_poly.entity_id
_entity_poly.type
_entity_poly.pdbx_seq_one_letter_code
_entity_poly.pdbx_strand_id
1 'polypeptide(L)'
;MKRFLLALAALALLFGLVSAPFYIFAKIASEEIQRRRLSEAEHNSLKHGFAAAELYARLRPILGADTAENVTVWTGETVERIEQIVNHETDVAREVYKDLYNNLYGVEAARWMETAGGSSDVESRLKLLGWLAETNALADWAEDKRIPDSLPWTPDIDAAIAASRADRARLEAQFRAWLTAHRRDIAADLSLK
;
A
#
# COMPACT_ATOMS: atom_id res chain seq x y z
N MET A 1 -29.88 16.53 -17.05
CA MET A 1 -29.63 16.90 -15.64
C MET A 1 -29.79 15.72 -14.67
N LYS A 2 -30.96 15.08 -14.51
CA LYS A 2 -31.14 13.95 -13.55
C LYS A 2 -30.18 12.77 -13.76
N ARG A 3 -29.97 12.32 -15.01
CA ARG A 3 -29.03 11.22 -15.33
C ARG A 3 -27.57 11.57 -15.02
N PHE A 4 -27.20 12.83 -15.19
CA PHE A 4 -25.86 13.34 -14.88
C PHE A 4 -25.61 13.38 -13.37
N LEU A 5 -26.58 13.87 -12.59
CA LEU A 5 -26.51 13.87 -11.13
C LEU A 5 -26.49 12.46 -10.54
N LEU A 6 -27.24 11.52 -11.13
CA LEU A 6 -27.20 10.11 -10.72
C LEU A 6 -25.85 9.45 -11.05
N ALA A 7 -25.25 9.76 -12.21
CA ALA A 7 -23.93 9.27 -12.56
C ALA A 7 -22.84 9.83 -11.62
N LEU A 8 -22.92 11.12 -11.27
CA LEU A 8 -22.03 11.75 -10.30
C LEU A 8 -22.19 11.16 -8.90
N ALA A 9 -23.42 10.93 -8.45
CA ALA A 9 -23.68 10.29 -7.16
C ALA A 9 -23.16 8.85 -7.12
N ALA A 10 -23.37 8.07 -8.20
CA ALA A 10 -22.83 6.72 -8.32
C ALA A 10 -21.29 6.70 -8.35
N LEU A 11 -20.68 7.65 -9.06
CA LEU A 11 -19.22 7.81 -9.11
C LEU A 11 -18.67 8.18 -7.73
N ALA A 12 -19.30 9.12 -7.03
CA ALA A 12 -18.92 9.51 -5.66
C ALA A 12 -19.11 8.37 -4.66
N LEU A 13 -20.15 7.55 -4.83
CA LEU A 13 -20.38 6.37 -3.98
C LEU A 13 -19.32 5.29 -4.24
N LEU A 14 -19.03 5.00 -5.51
CA LEU A 14 -17.96 4.09 -5.92
C LEU A 14 -16.61 4.56 -5.39
N PHE A 15 -16.34 5.86 -5.50
CA PHE A 15 -15.12 6.47 -4.99
C PHE A 15 -15.03 6.36 -3.47
N GLY A 16 -16.08 6.74 -2.74
CA GLY A 16 -16.16 6.58 -1.29
C GLY A 16 -16.03 5.12 -0.83
N LEU A 17 -16.62 4.18 -1.57
CA LEU A 17 -16.51 2.73 -1.31
C LEU A 17 -15.08 2.20 -1.51
N VAL A 18 -14.26 2.88 -2.31
CA VAL A 18 -12.89 2.46 -2.64
C VAL A 18 -11.84 3.18 -1.77
N SER A 19 -12.06 4.47 -1.44
CA SER A 19 -11.16 5.26 -0.60
C SER A 19 -11.41 5.12 0.90
N ALA A 20 -12.67 4.95 1.35
CA ALA A 20 -12.97 4.78 2.77
C ALA A 20 -12.32 3.53 3.41
N PRO A 21 -12.20 2.39 2.72
CA PRO A 21 -11.45 1.25 3.22
C PRO A 21 -9.99 1.58 3.55
N PHE A 22 -9.32 2.42 2.75
CA PHE A 22 -7.94 2.85 3.04
C PHE A 22 -7.82 3.49 4.43
N TYR A 23 -8.73 4.42 4.76
CA TYR A 23 -8.78 5.05 6.08
C TYR A 23 -9.18 4.11 7.22
N ILE A 24 -10.09 3.16 6.96
CA ILE A 24 -10.53 2.19 7.97
C ILE A 24 -9.41 1.20 8.31
N PHE A 25 -8.72 0.67 7.30
CA PHE A 25 -7.63 -0.28 7.52
C PHE A 25 -6.41 0.39 8.15
N ALA A 26 -6.11 1.64 7.80
CA ALA A 26 -5.09 2.44 8.48
C ALA A 26 -5.37 2.57 9.99
N LYS A 27 -6.64 2.60 10.43
CA LYS A 27 -6.98 2.58 11.86
C LYS A 27 -6.76 1.21 12.50
N ILE A 28 -7.12 0.14 11.81
CA ILE A 28 -6.94 -1.25 12.30
C ILE A 28 -5.45 -1.56 12.51
N ALA A 29 -4.56 -0.98 11.70
CA ALA A 29 -3.12 -1.14 11.87
C ALA A 29 -2.60 -0.73 13.27
N SER A 30 -3.34 0.12 14.00
CA SER A 30 -2.93 0.65 15.32
C SER A 30 -2.63 -0.44 16.36
N GLU A 31 -3.35 -1.56 16.32
CA GLU A 31 -3.12 -2.68 17.24
C GLU A 31 -1.74 -3.32 17.03
N GLU A 32 -1.37 -3.53 15.76
CA GLU A 32 -0.10 -4.13 15.38
C GLU A 32 1.08 -3.20 15.65
N ILE A 33 0.89 -1.89 15.45
CA ILE A 33 1.87 -0.84 15.76
C ILE A 33 2.24 -0.87 17.23
N GLN A 34 1.23 -0.96 18.12
CA GLN A 34 1.47 -1.04 19.56
C GLN A 34 2.14 -2.37 19.94
N ARG A 35 1.72 -3.48 19.33
CA ARG A 35 2.27 -4.82 19.59
C ARG A 35 3.77 -4.88 19.28
N ARG A 36 4.19 -4.32 18.14
CA ARG A 36 5.59 -4.33 17.68
C ARG A 36 6.40 -3.11 18.14
N ARG A 37 5.77 -2.12 18.77
CA ARG A 37 6.40 -0.86 19.20
C ARG A 37 7.05 -0.09 18.04
N LEU A 38 6.35 -0.05 16.91
CA LEU A 38 6.83 0.64 15.71
C LEU A 38 6.95 2.15 15.95
N SER A 39 7.98 2.74 15.36
CA SER A 39 8.18 4.18 15.26
C SER A 39 7.09 4.84 14.41
N GLU A 40 7.05 6.17 14.41
CA GLU A 40 6.09 6.93 13.61
C GLU A 40 6.23 6.70 12.10
N ALA A 41 7.47 6.55 11.64
CA ALA A 41 7.75 6.28 10.23
C ALA A 41 7.33 4.86 9.83
N GLU A 42 7.68 3.85 10.62
CA GLU A 42 7.23 2.46 10.41
C GLU A 42 5.70 2.33 10.48
N HIS A 43 5.05 3.12 11.34
CA HIS A 43 3.59 3.23 11.42
C HIS A 43 3.02 3.74 10.10
N ASN A 44 3.54 4.84 9.55
CA ASN A 44 3.09 5.35 8.26
C ASN A 44 3.26 4.28 7.16
N SER A 45 4.44 3.65 7.07
CA SER A 45 4.69 2.55 6.12
C SER A 45 3.66 1.43 6.20
N LEU A 46 3.38 0.96 7.43
CA LEU A 46 2.41 -0.09 7.70
C LEU A 46 1.00 0.32 7.27
N LYS A 47 0.58 1.56 7.51
CA LYS A 47 -0.74 2.05 7.12
C LYS A 47 -0.97 1.95 5.61
N HIS A 48 -0.03 2.48 4.81
CA HIS A 48 -0.14 2.46 3.35
C HIS A 48 -0.12 1.02 2.83
N GLY A 49 0.87 0.23 3.26
CA GLY A 49 0.94 -1.17 2.88
C GLY A 49 -0.34 -1.94 3.23
N PHE A 50 -0.85 -1.80 4.46
CA PHE A 50 -1.94 -2.64 4.94
C PHE A 50 -3.26 -2.26 4.27
N ALA A 51 -3.49 -0.97 4.07
CA ALA A 51 -4.63 -0.49 3.32
C ALA A 51 -4.65 -1.03 1.88
N ALA A 52 -3.52 -1.01 1.18
CA ALA A 52 -3.40 -1.57 -0.16
C ALA A 52 -3.59 -3.10 -0.18
N ALA A 53 -2.97 -3.82 0.77
CA ALA A 53 -3.12 -5.26 0.93
C ALA A 53 -4.60 -5.67 1.10
N GLU A 54 -5.32 -4.96 1.95
CA GLU A 54 -6.71 -5.22 2.27
C GLU A 54 -7.67 -4.86 1.12
N LEU A 55 -7.40 -3.77 0.40
CA LEU A 55 -8.18 -3.43 -0.78
C LEU A 55 -7.99 -4.48 -1.88
N TYR A 56 -6.74 -4.85 -2.17
CA TYR A 56 -6.44 -5.90 -3.15
C TYR A 56 -7.12 -7.22 -2.81
N ALA A 57 -7.00 -7.70 -1.57
CA ALA A 57 -7.58 -8.97 -1.12
C ALA A 57 -9.11 -9.01 -1.29
N ARG A 58 -9.79 -7.87 -1.14
CA ARG A 58 -11.25 -7.76 -1.33
C ARG A 58 -11.66 -7.65 -2.80
N LEU A 59 -10.89 -6.92 -3.59
CA LEU A 59 -11.19 -6.72 -5.01
C LEU A 59 -10.88 -7.96 -5.85
N ARG A 60 -9.81 -8.69 -5.51
CA ARG A 60 -9.33 -9.85 -6.27
C ARG A 60 -10.40 -10.91 -6.58
N PRO A 61 -11.20 -11.41 -5.63
CA PRO A 61 -12.21 -12.43 -5.93
C PRO A 61 -13.32 -11.92 -6.87
N ILE A 62 -13.46 -10.60 -7.05
CA ILE A 62 -14.49 -9.97 -7.87
C ILE A 62 -13.94 -9.61 -9.27
N LEU A 63 -12.73 -9.04 -9.31
CA LEU A 63 -12.16 -8.43 -10.50
C LEU A 63 -11.03 -9.26 -11.15
N GLY A 64 -10.55 -10.30 -10.47
CA GLY A 64 -9.33 -11.01 -10.83
C GLY A 64 -8.07 -10.30 -10.30
N ALA A 65 -6.93 -11.02 -10.28
CA ALA A 65 -5.70 -10.54 -9.67
C ALA A 65 -5.16 -9.27 -10.33
N ASP A 66 -5.03 -9.25 -11.66
CA ASP A 66 -4.42 -8.14 -12.39
C ASP A 66 -5.28 -6.87 -12.31
N THR A 67 -6.60 -7.01 -12.46
CA THR A 67 -7.52 -5.88 -12.35
C THR A 67 -7.57 -5.33 -10.93
N ALA A 68 -7.61 -6.20 -9.92
CA ALA A 68 -7.62 -5.78 -8.52
C ALA A 68 -6.34 -5.01 -8.15
N GLU A 69 -5.18 -5.49 -8.59
CA GLU A 69 -3.91 -4.79 -8.38
C GLU A 69 -3.93 -3.40 -9.06
N ASN A 70 -4.33 -3.32 -10.32
CA ASN A 70 -4.41 -2.05 -11.03
C ASN A 70 -5.36 -1.06 -10.36
N VAL A 71 -6.53 -1.52 -9.90
CA VAL A 71 -7.48 -0.68 -9.16
C VAL A 71 -6.90 -0.25 -7.82
N THR A 72 -6.24 -1.15 -7.08
CA THR A 72 -5.62 -0.80 -5.79
C THR A 72 -4.50 0.23 -5.96
N VAL A 73 -3.59 0.03 -6.91
CA VAL A 73 -2.50 0.97 -7.19
C VAL A 73 -3.06 2.33 -7.63
N TRP A 74 -4.02 2.35 -8.56
CA TRP A 74 -4.68 3.58 -8.99
C TRP A 74 -5.41 4.28 -7.84
N THR A 75 -5.99 3.52 -6.91
CA THR A 75 -6.62 4.07 -5.71
C THR A 75 -5.58 4.73 -4.81
N GLY A 76 -4.43 4.08 -4.59
CA GLY A 76 -3.31 4.67 -3.85
C GLY A 76 -2.87 6.00 -4.45
N GLU A 77 -2.57 6.04 -5.76
CA GLU A 77 -2.24 7.28 -6.49
C GLU A 77 -3.29 8.38 -6.32
N THR A 78 -4.56 7.98 -6.25
CA THR A 78 -5.67 8.91 -6.12
C THR A 78 -5.81 9.45 -4.70
N VAL A 79 -5.53 8.63 -3.68
CA VAL A 79 -5.48 9.07 -2.28
C VAL A 79 -4.38 10.12 -2.11
N GLU A 80 -3.17 9.88 -2.63
CA GLU A 80 -2.07 10.86 -2.58
C GLU A 80 -2.47 12.21 -3.21
N ARG A 81 -3.16 12.19 -4.36
CA ARG A 81 -3.66 13.41 -5.01
C ARG A 81 -4.67 14.16 -4.15
N ILE A 82 -5.52 13.44 -3.43
CA ILE A 82 -6.51 14.04 -2.53
C ILE A 82 -5.82 14.65 -1.32
N GLU A 83 -4.87 13.94 -0.72
CA GLU A 83 -4.12 14.42 0.43
C GLU A 83 -3.36 15.71 0.09
N GLN A 84 -2.73 15.80 -1.08
CA GLN A 84 -2.12 17.04 -1.57
C GLN A 84 -3.10 18.21 -1.74
N ILE A 85 -4.36 17.95 -2.10
CA ILE A 85 -5.39 19.00 -2.26
C ILE A 85 -5.93 19.46 -0.89
N VAL A 86 -6.05 18.53 0.07
CA VAL A 86 -6.66 18.78 1.37
C VAL A 86 -5.64 19.34 2.37
N ASN A 87 -4.41 18.85 2.35
CA ASN A 87 -3.35 19.26 3.26
C ASN A 87 -2.67 20.54 2.76
N HIS A 88 -2.42 21.49 3.66
CA HIS A 88 -1.77 22.77 3.33
C HIS A 88 -0.25 22.64 3.23
N GLU A 89 0.33 21.61 3.86
CA GLU A 89 1.70 21.17 3.65
C GLU A 89 1.66 20.05 2.62
N THR A 90 2.22 20.31 1.44
CA THR A 90 2.24 19.32 0.38
C THR A 90 3.48 18.44 0.52
N ASP A 91 3.25 17.13 0.54
CA ASP A 91 4.33 16.15 0.54
C ASP A 91 5.25 16.30 -0.67
N VAL A 92 6.55 16.13 -0.43
CA VAL A 92 7.55 16.15 -1.50
C VAL A 92 7.38 14.91 -2.37
N ALA A 93 7.79 14.98 -3.64
CA ALA A 93 7.66 13.87 -4.58
C ALA A 93 8.25 12.55 -4.07
N ARG A 94 9.31 12.62 -3.26
CA ARG A 94 9.94 11.45 -2.62
C ARG A 94 9.05 10.76 -1.59
N GLU A 95 8.31 11.54 -0.80
CA GLU A 95 7.37 11.00 0.20
C GLU A 95 6.19 10.31 -0.49
N VAL A 96 5.60 10.96 -1.50
CA VAL A 96 4.56 10.37 -2.34
C VAL A 96 5.04 9.06 -2.98
N TYR A 97 6.27 9.03 -3.53
CA TYR A 97 6.81 7.79 -4.09
C TYR A 97 6.97 6.70 -3.02
N LYS A 98 7.42 7.06 -1.80
CA LYS A 98 7.55 6.13 -0.67
C LYS A 98 6.20 5.52 -0.29
N ASP A 99 5.12 6.30 -0.27
CA ASP A 99 3.77 5.79 -0.02
C ASP A 99 3.26 4.88 -1.13
N LEU A 100 3.50 5.23 -2.39
CA LEU A 100 3.18 4.37 -3.54
C LEU A 100 3.99 3.06 -3.56
N TYR A 101 5.26 3.11 -3.15
CA TYR A 101 6.11 1.94 -2.97
C TYR A 101 5.51 1.00 -1.91
N ASN A 102 5.11 1.54 -0.76
CA ASN A 102 4.50 0.77 0.32
C ASN A 102 3.15 0.17 -0.10
N ASN A 103 2.34 0.91 -0.86
CA ASN A 103 1.09 0.40 -1.43
C ASN A 103 1.34 -0.82 -2.34
N LEU A 104 2.32 -0.74 -3.24
CA LEU A 104 2.67 -1.85 -4.14
C LEU A 104 3.13 -3.08 -3.36
N TYR A 105 3.96 -2.89 -2.34
CA TYR A 105 4.42 -3.96 -1.47
C TYR A 105 3.27 -4.57 -0.66
N GLY A 106 2.29 -3.77 -0.25
CA GLY A 106 1.04 -4.26 0.34
C GLY A 106 0.28 -5.23 -0.57
N VAL A 107 0.13 -4.88 -1.85
CA VAL A 107 -0.53 -5.76 -2.83
C VAL A 107 0.21 -7.08 -3.00
N GLU A 108 1.53 -7.02 -3.15
CA GLU A 108 2.38 -8.19 -3.32
C GLU A 108 2.43 -9.08 -2.07
N ALA A 109 2.41 -8.49 -0.88
CA ALA A 109 2.32 -9.22 0.38
C ALA A 109 0.98 -9.96 0.51
N ALA A 110 -0.14 -9.32 0.16
CA ALA A 110 -1.45 -9.98 0.14
C ALA A 110 -1.48 -11.15 -0.87
N ARG A 111 -0.96 -10.92 -2.08
CA ARG A 111 -0.83 -11.97 -3.12
C ARG A 111 0.01 -13.15 -2.64
N TRP A 112 1.14 -12.88 -1.99
CA TRP A 112 2.01 -13.93 -1.45
C TRP A 112 1.34 -14.72 -0.33
N MET A 113 0.63 -14.06 0.59
CA MET A 113 -0.11 -14.71 1.66
C MET A 113 -1.13 -15.72 1.11
N GLU A 114 -1.88 -15.31 0.10
CA GLU A 114 -2.91 -16.17 -0.52
C GLU A 114 -2.34 -17.37 -1.28
N THR A 115 -1.16 -17.23 -1.88
CA THR A 115 -0.61 -18.25 -2.80
C THR A 115 0.47 -19.13 -2.18
N ALA A 116 1.31 -18.58 -1.31
CA ALA A 116 2.46 -19.26 -0.72
C ALA A 116 2.42 -19.30 0.82
N GLY A 117 1.81 -18.28 1.44
CA GLY A 117 1.63 -18.20 2.90
C GLY A 117 0.48 -19.06 3.44
N GLY A 118 -0.44 -19.50 2.56
CA GLY A 118 -1.53 -20.40 2.93
C GLY A 118 -2.63 -19.76 3.79
N SER A 119 -2.68 -18.42 3.86
CA SER A 119 -3.71 -17.68 4.58
C SER A 119 -4.23 -16.50 3.75
N SER A 120 -5.52 -16.22 3.87
CA SER A 120 -6.19 -15.06 3.27
C SER A 120 -6.95 -14.24 4.31
N ASP A 121 -6.63 -14.39 5.60
CA ASP A 121 -7.30 -13.64 6.66
C ASP A 121 -6.62 -12.28 6.91
N VAL A 122 -7.39 -11.36 7.50
CA VAL A 122 -6.98 -9.98 7.77
C VAL A 122 -5.84 -9.93 8.79
N GLU A 123 -5.90 -10.77 9.82
CA GLU A 123 -4.94 -10.78 10.92
C GLU A 123 -3.55 -11.20 10.43
N SER A 124 -3.48 -12.25 9.61
CA SER A 124 -2.21 -12.72 9.04
C SER A 124 -1.60 -11.71 8.08
N ARG A 125 -2.40 -11.00 7.27
CA ARG A 125 -1.88 -9.91 6.43
C ARG A 125 -1.37 -8.74 7.27
N LEU A 126 -2.09 -8.37 8.33
CA LEU A 126 -1.67 -7.32 9.25
C LEU A 126 -0.33 -7.68 9.92
N LYS A 127 -0.20 -8.90 10.44
CA LYS A 127 1.03 -9.40 11.05
C LYS A 127 2.21 -9.40 10.09
N LEU A 128 1.98 -9.79 8.83
CA LEU A 128 3.02 -9.80 7.80
C LEU A 128 3.49 -8.39 7.53
N LEU A 129 2.57 -7.44 7.35
CA LEU A 129 2.95 -6.06 7.09
C LEU A 129 3.64 -5.42 8.29
N GLY A 130 3.21 -5.75 9.51
CA GLY A 130 3.89 -5.33 10.74
C GLY A 130 5.33 -5.84 10.78
N TRP A 131 5.55 -7.10 10.40
CA TRP A 131 6.90 -7.68 10.30
C TRP A 131 7.73 -7.04 9.19
N LEU A 132 7.11 -6.70 8.04
CA LEU A 132 7.78 -6.01 6.94
C LEU A 132 8.18 -4.57 7.30
N ALA A 133 7.38 -3.87 8.11
CA ALA A 133 7.73 -2.57 8.65
C ALA A 133 8.93 -2.70 9.60
N GLU A 134 8.84 -3.58 10.61
CA GLU A 134 9.90 -3.81 11.61
C GLU A 134 11.25 -4.23 10.98
N THR A 135 11.21 -4.97 9.89
CA THR A 135 12.41 -5.43 9.17
C THR A 135 12.89 -4.47 8.09
N ASN A 136 12.33 -3.26 8.00
CA ASN A 136 12.63 -2.24 7.00
C ASN A 136 12.45 -2.73 5.54
N ALA A 137 11.56 -3.71 5.31
CA ALA A 137 11.19 -4.15 3.97
C ALA A 137 10.24 -3.15 3.29
N LEU A 138 9.41 -2.47 4.08
CA LEU A 138 8.73 -1.24 3.71
C LEU A 138 9.69 -0.04 3.80
N ALA A 139 9.37 1.06 3.12
CA ALA A 139 10.16 2.28 3.11
C ALA A 139 9.58 3.29 4.11
N ASP A 140 10.36 3.64 5.13
CA ASP A 140 9.90 4.44 6.27
C ASP A 140 10.03 5.95 6.05
N TRP A 141 10.98 6.37 5.22
CA TRP A 141 11.32 7.79 5.06
C TRP A 141 11.46 8.15 3.57
N ALA A 142 11.19 9.41 3.23
CA ALA A 142 11.45 9.97 1.90
C ALA A 142 12.94 9.88 1.48
N GLU A 143 13.86 9.85 2.45
CA GLU A 143 15.30 9.69 2.27
C GLU A 143 15.72 8.23 2.03
N ASP A 144 14.79 7.27 2.06
CA ASP A 144 15.14 5.87 1.90
C ASP A 144 15.89 5.63 0.58
N LYS A 145 16.99 4.87 0.63
CA LYS A 145 17.87 4.58 -0.52
C LYS A 145 17.18 3.87 -1.68
N ARG A 146 15.99 3.31 -1.46
CA ARG A 146 15.15 2.67 -2.48
C ARG A 146 14.34 3.68 -3.28
N ILE A 147 14.21 4.91 -2.78
CA ILE A 147 13.54 6.02 -3.44
C ILE A 147 14.51 6.66 -4.45
N PRO A 148 14.11 6.83 -5.72
CA PRO A 148 14.99 7.38 -6.75
C PRO A 148 15.52 8.78 -6.41
N ASP A 149 16.84 8.96 -6.46
CA ASP A 149 17.47 10.26 -6.21
C ASP A 149 17.16 11.33 -7.26
N SER A 150 16.61 10.93 -8.41
CA SER A 150 16.11 11.84 -9.43
C SER A 150 14.81 12.55 -9.05
N LEU A 151 14.09 12.09 -8.02
CA LEU A 151 12.86 12.73 -7.56
C LEU A 151 13.16 14.00 -6.75
N PRO A 152 12.43 15.11 -7.02
CA PRO A 152 12.72 16.37 -6.38
C PRO A 152 12.26 16.41 -4.91
N TRP A 153 12.95 17.24 -4.11
CA TRP A 153 12.53 17.64 -2.76
C TRP A 153 11.48 18.76 -2.78
N THR A 154 10.64 18.78 -3.81
CA THR A 154 9.54 19.72 -3.96
C THR A 154 8.26 18.93 -4.24
N PRO A 155 7.09 19.51 -3.95
CA PRO A 155 5.80 18.97 -4.38
C PRO A 155 5.75 18.68 -5.88
N ASP A 156 5.73 17.40 -6.25
CA ASP A 156 5.54 16.94 -7.63
C ASP A 156 4.99 15.50 -7.65
N ILE A 157 3.69 15.38 -7.42
CA ILE A 157 2.99 14.09 -7.41
C ILE A 157 3.03 13.38 -8.78
N ASP A 158 3.01 14.13 -9.87
CA ASP A 158 3.00 13.55 -11.21
C ASP A 158 4.36 12.92 -11.53
N ALA A 159 5.47 13.56 -11.12
CA ALA A 159 6.80 12.95 -11.19
C ALA A 159 6.89 11.67 -10.32
N ALA A 160 6.37 11.71 -9.09
CA ALA A 160 6.35 10.56 -8.19
C ALA A 160 5.56 9.37 -8.79
N ILE A 161 4.36 9.62 -9.29
CA ILE A 161 3.50 8.61 -9.94
C ILE A 161 4.18 8.06 -11.20
N ALA A 162 4.75 8.93 -12.04
CA ALA A 162 5.43 8.51 -13.25
C ALA A 162 6.63 7.59 -12.95
N ALA A 163 7.44 7.95 -11.95
CA ALA A 163 8.56 7.12 -11.49
C ALA A 163 8.07 5.78 -10.92
N SER A 164 7.06 5.79 -10.04
CA SER A 164 6.50 4.57 -9.43
C SER A 164 5.97 3.61 -10.50
N ARG A 165 5.25 4.12 -11.50
CA ARG A 165 4.78 3.32 -12.64
C ARG A 165 5.91 2.74 -13.48
N ALA A 166 6.98 3.51 -13.73
CA ALA A 166 8.14 3.05 -14.47
C ALA A 166 8.90 1.94 -13.72
N ASP A 167 8.94 2.02 -12.39
CA ASP A 167 9.66 1.07 -11.54
C ASP A 167 8.84 -0.14 -11.10
N ARG A 168 7.52 -0.12 -11.28
CA ARG A 168 6.57 -1.13 -10.78
C ARG A 168 7.02 -2.58 -11.00
N ALA A 169 7.28 -2.99 -12.24
CA ALA A 169 7.64 -4.37 -12.55
C ALA A 169 8.96 -4.81 -11.88
N ARG A 170 9.91 -3.89 -11.75
CA ARG A 170 11.19 -4.12 -11.06
C ARG A 170 10.97 -4.29 -9.57
N LEU A 171 10.15 -3.43 -8.96
CA LEU A 171 9.82 -3.46 -7.53
C LEU A 171 9.06 -4.73 -7.15
N GLU A 172 8.05 -5.12 -7.93
CA GLU A 172 7.32 -6.39 -7.75
C GLU A 172 8.27 -7.59 -7.78
N ALA A 173 9.15 -7.65 -8.79
CA ALA A 173 10.11 -8.75 -8.92
C ALA A 173 11.10 -8.80 -7.73
N GLN A 174 11.64 -7.64 -7.34
CA GLN A 174 12.54 -7.52 -6.20
C GLN A 174 11.86 -7.98 -4.90
N PHE A 175 10.62 -7.55 -4.67
CA PHE A 175 9.91 -7.89 -3.45
C PHE A 175 9.48 -9.35 -3.38
N ARG A 176 9.02 -9.94 -4.49
CA ARG A 176 8.73 -11.38 -4.56
C ARG A 176 9.96 -12.23 -4.26
N ALA A 177 11.12 -11.84 -4.82
CA ALA A 177 12.38 -12.52 -4.53
C ALA A 177 12.73 -12.39 -3.03
N TRP A 178 12.52 -11.20 -2.45
CA TRP A 178 12.74 -10.96 -1.03
C TRP A 178 11.82 -11.81 -0.14
N LEU A 179 10.51 -11.85 -0.41
CA LEU A 179 9.55 -12.68 0.32
C LEU A 179 9.91 -14.18 0.23
N THR A 180 10.39 -14.62 -0.93
CA THR A 180 10.86 -16.00 -1.13
C THR A 180 12.09 -16.29 -0.28
N ALA A 181 13.06 -15.38 -0.25
CA ALA A 181 14.28 -15.53 0.55
C ALA A 181 14.01 -15.58 2.05
N HIS A 182 13.00 -14.85 2.54
CA HIS A 182 12.65 -14.75 3.96
C HIS A 182 11.47 -15.63 4.39
N ARG A 183 11.00 -16.53 3.51
CA ARG A 183 9.80 -17.36 3.76
C ARG A 183 9.82 -18.09 5.11
N ARG A 184 10.97 -18.60 5.53
CA ARG A 184 11.11 -19.34 6.79
C ARG A 184 10.94 -18.44 8.01
N ASP A 185 11.55 -17.27 7.98
CA ASP A 185 11.49 -16.31 9.08
C ASP A 185 10.08 -15.73 9.20
N ILE A 186 9.46 -15.42 8.05
CA ILE A 186 8.06 -15.00 7.94
C ILE A 186 7.15 -16.08 8.53
N ALA A 187 7.31 -17.35 8.12
CA ALA A 187 6.46 -18.43 8.63
C ALA A 187 6.61 -18.61 10.15
N ALA A 188 7.82 -18.47 10.68
CA ALA A 188 8.07 -18.54 12.12
C ALA A 188 7.42 -17.39 12.89
N ASP A 189 7.55 -16.14 12.42
CA ASP A 189 6.96 -14.96 13.08
C ASP A 189 5.42 -15.00 13.06
N LEU A 190 4.84 -15.37 11.91
CA LEU A 190 3.39 -15.43 11.72
C LEU A 190 2.76 -16.73 12.22
N SER A 191 3.55 -17.71 12.69
CA SER A 191 3.07 -19.06 13.03
C SER A 191 2.32 -19.74 11.87
N LEU A 192 2.80 -19.56 10.64
CA LEU A 192 2.26 -20.23 9.45
C LEU A 192 2.78 -21.68 9.39
N LYS A 193 1.94 -22.59 8.89
CA LYS A 193 2.26 -24.03 8.78
C LYS A 193 3.12 -24.37 7.57
#